data_AF-A0A3E0NE79-F1
#
_entry.id   AF-A0A3E0NE79-F1
#
_cell.length_a   1.000
_cell.length_b   1.000
_cell.length_c   1.000
_cell.angle_alpha   90.00
_cell.angle_beta   90.00
_cell.angle_gamma   90.00
#
_symmetry.space_group_name_H-M   'P 1'
#
loop_
_entity.id
_entity.type
_entity.pdbx_description
1 polymer ?
#
loop_
_entity_poly.entity_id
_entity_poly.type
_entity_poly.pdbx_seq_one_letter_code
_entity_poly.pdbx_strand_id
1 'polypeptide(L)'
;MTVTSKSTKLASRALPPVCLSLLLSLLAACSSDRAPEATPSNSAVSPWQSLSAEEITEAAKALLDREGGGIVINRMSLKEPHKQTAKTWTSNSPAERGADLFYRSGKASFRASFDFGTQTLSASEQLVSGQSMLVGEELFGAVEKVS
;
A
#
# COMPACT_ATOMS: atom_id res chain seq x y z
N MET A 1 -4.35 -37.95 49.93
CA MET A 1 -5.18 -38.75 49.02
C MET A 1 -4.63 -38.59 47.61
N THR A 2 -4.07 -39.67 47.10
CA THR A 2 -3.52 -39.85 45.75
C THR A 2 -4.65 -39.88 44.73
N VAL A 3 -4.56 -39.10 43.65
CA VAL A 3 -5.42 -39.28 42.48
C VAL A 3 -4.55 -39.36 41.23
N THR A 4 -4.73 -40.49 40.57
CA THR A 4 -3.98 -41.09 39.47
C THR A 4 -4.21 -40.40 38.13
N SER A 5 -3.12 -40.19 37.38
CA SER A 5 -3.15 -39.86 35.95
C SER A 5 -3.70 -41.05 35.14
N LYS A 6 -4.67 -40.80 34.27
CA LYS A 6 -5.13 -41.76 33.24
C LYS A 6 -4.85 -41.19 31.86
N SER A 7 -3.94 -41.86 31.16
CA SER A 7 -3.58 -41.65 29.76
C SER A 7 -4.67 -42.21 28.84
N THR A 8 -5.38 -41.36 28.12
CA THR A 8 -6.31 -41.77 27.05
C THR A 8 -5.55 -41.89 25.72
N LYS A 9 -5.36 -43.12 25.25
CA LYS A 9 -4.89 -43.43 23.89
C LYS A 9 -5.97 -43.00 22.89
N LEU A 10 -5.70 -42.00 22.05
CA LEU A 10 -6.46 -41.82 20.81
C LEU A 10 -5.96 -42.86 19.80
N ALA A 11 -6.87 -43.76 19.41
CA ALA A 11 -6.67 -44.67 18.29
C ALA A 11 -6.59 -43.85 16.99
N SER A 12 -5.38 -43.72 16.45
CA SER A 12 -5.15 -43.23 15.09
C SER A 12 -5.74 -44.26 14.11
N ARG A 13 -6.90 -43.93 13.52
CA ARG A 13 -7.38 -44.62 12.32
C ARG A 13 -6.67 -43.98 11.13
N ALA A 14 -5.70 -44.71 10.58
CA ALA A 14 -5.01 -44.34 9.35
C ALA A 14 -6.02 -44.28 8.18
N LEU A 15 -6.23 -43.08 7.64
CA LEU A 15 -6.89 -42.89 6.35
C LEU A 15 -6.00 -43.47 5.24
N PRO A 16 -6.57 -44.15 4.22
CA PRO A 16 -5.79 -44.72 3.14
C PRO A 16 -4.99 -43.63 2.39
N PRO A 17 -3.70 -43.88 2.05
CA PRO A 17 -2.78 -42.89 1.49
C PRO A 17 -3.23 -42.33 0.12
N VAL A 18 -4.19 -42.98 -0.52
CA VAL A 18 -4.76 -42.60 -1.82
C VAL A 18 -5.66 -41.36 -1.73
N CYS A 19 -6.34 -41.13 -0.59
CA CYS A 19 -7.19 -39.94 -0.45
C CYS A 19 -6.38 -38.67 -0.12
N LEU A 20 -5.26 -38.80 0.60
CA LEU A 20 -4.44 -37.64 0.97
C LEU A 20 -3.64 -37.10 -0.21
N SER A 21 -3.21 -37.98 -1.12
CA SER A 21 -2.47 -37.59 -2.32
C SER A 21 -3.32 -36.80 -3.32
N LEU A 22 -4.63 -37.09 -3.42
CA LEU A 22 -5.55 -36.35 -4.29
C LEU A 22 -5.82 -34.91 -3.80
N LEU A 23 -5.82 -34.70 -2.47
CA LEU A 23 -6.01 -33.39 -1.85
C LEU A 23 -4.77 -32.49 -1.96
N LEU A 24 -3.55 -33.05 -1.93
CA LEU A 24 -2.32 -32.27 -2.16
C LEU A 24 -2.18 -31.81 -3.62
N SER A 25 -2.65 -32.58 -4.61
CA SER A 25 -2.63 -32.16 -6.01
C SER A 25 -3.58 -30.98 -6.32
N LEU A 26 -4.62 -30.77 -5.52
CA LEU A 26 -5.54 -29.64 -5.68
C LEU A 26 -5.00 -28.34 -5.07
N LEU A 27 -4.10 -28.42 -4.09
CA LEU A 27 -3.44 -27.25 -3.48
C LEU A 27 -2.23 -26.75 -4.29
N ALA A 28 -1.64 -27.58 -5.15
CA ALA A 28 -0.55 -27.19 -6.05
C ALA A 28 -1.04 -26.49 -7.34
N ALA A 29 -2.33 -26.59 -7.67
CA ALA A 29 -2.91 -26.00 -8.88
C ALA A 29 -3.28 -24.50 -8.73
N CYS A 30 -3.09 -23.92 -7.54
CA CYS A 30 -3.21 -22.48 -7.32
C CYS A 30 -1.85 -21.80 -7.06
N SER A 31 -0.73 -22.52 -7.25
CA SER A 31 0.61 -21.93 -7.18
C SER A 31 0.85 -21.04 -8.40
N SER A 32 0.66 -19.75 -8.16
CA SER A 32 1.19 -18.61 -8.89
C SER A 32 1.24 -18.78 -10.40
N ASP A 33 0.26 -18.17 -11.07
CA ASP A 33 0.53 -17.48 -12.32
C ASP A 33 1.54 -16.37 -12.01
N ARG A 34 2.81 -16.77 -11.88
CA ARG A 34 3.94 -15.85 -11.77
C ARG A 34 4.10 -15.33 -13.19
N ALA A 35 3.29 -14.32 -13.52
CA ALA A 35 3.57 -13.43 -14.62
C ALA A 35 5.09 -13.18 -14.60
N PRO A 36 5.79 -13.33 -15.73
CA PRO A 36 7.23 -13.25 -15.76
C PRO A 36 7.63 -12.02 -14.97
N GLU A 37 8.38 -12.25 -13.89
CA GLU A 37 8.98 -11.19 -13.09
C GLU A 37 9.72 -10.36 -14.12
N ALA A 38 9.12 -9.21 -14.46
CA ALA A 38 9.70 -8.30 -15.41
C ALA A 38 11.00 -7.90 -14.72
N THR A 39 12.11 -8.51 -15.16
CA THR A 39 13.45 -8.01 -14.92
C THR A 39 13.31 -6.50 -15.00
N PRO A 40 13.62 -5.72 -13.95
CA PRO A 40 13.51 -4.29 -14.06
C PRO A 40 14.48 -3.93 -15.17
N SER A 41 13.95 -3.74 -16.37
CA SER A 41 14.68 -3.06 -17.40
C SER A 41 15.05 -1.74 -16.74
N ASN A 42 16.30 -1.32 -16.87
CA ASN A 42 16.73 0.05 -16.57
C ASN A 42 16.04 1.04 -17.53
N SER A 43 14.74 0.89 -17.71
CA SER A 43 13.85 1.76 -18.43
C SER A 43 13.70 2.99 -17.56
N ALA A 44 14.10 4.13 -18.11
CA ALA A 44 13.92 5.40 -17.46
C ALA A 44 12.45 5.58 -17.05
N VAL A 45 12.25 5.97 -15.79
CA VAL A 45 10.92 6.24 -15.25
C VAL A 45 10.37 7.48 -15.93
N SER A 46 9.21 7.33 -16.58
CA SER A 46 8.54 8.44 -17.26
C SER A 46 7.97 9.44 -16.26
N PRO A 47 7.93 10.75 -16.57
CA PRO A 47 7.30 11.75 -15.70
C PRO A 47 5.79 11.52 -15.52
N TRP A 48 5.15 10.69 -16.34
CA TRP A 48 3.72 10.33 -16.24
C TRP A 48 3.48 8.93 -15.66
N GLN A 49 4.53 8.19 -15.36
CA GLN A 49 4.39 6.87 -14.76
C GLN A 49 3.85 7.02 -13.34
N SER A 50 2.94 6.13 -12.94
CA SER A 50 2.41 6.08 -11.57
C SER A 50 3.52 6.06 -10.53
N LEU A 51 3.19 6.44 -9.29
CA LEU A 51 4.11 6.32 -8.17
C LEU A 51 4.52 4.85 -7.99
N SER A 52 5.81 4.60 -7.77
CA SER A 52 6.31 3.29 -7.34
C SER A 52 6.00 3.04 -5.86
N ALA A 53 6.18 1.80 -5.40
CA ALA A 53 6.01 1.47 -3.99
C ALA A 53 7.02 2.21 -3.10
N GLU A 54 8.24 2.39 -3.59
CA GLU A 54 9.32 3.12 -2.93
C GLU A 54 8.96 4.61 -2.80
N GLU A 55 8.48 5.22 -3.89
CA GLU A 55 8.03 6.62 -3.90
C GLU A 55 6.84 6.86 -2.96
N ILE A 56 5.89 5.94 -2.93
CA ILE A 56 4.76 6.00 -1.98
C ILE A 56 5.28 5.94 -0.55
N THR A 57 6.19 5.02 -0.27
CA THR A 57 6.76 4.82 1.07
C THR A 57 7.56 6.03 1.51
N GLU A 58 8.39 6.59 0.64
CA GLU A 58 9.21 7.78 0.91
C GLU A 58 8.33 9.01 1.21
N ALA A 59 7.34 9.29 0.34
CA ALA A 59 6.44 10.42 0.53
C ALA A 59 5.57 10.25 1.79
N ALA A 60 5.07 9.04 2.05
CA ALA A 60 4.32 8.74 3.27
C ALA A 60 5.18 8.95 4.52
N LYS A 61 6.41 8.43 4.50
CA LYS A 61 7.36 8.58 5.60
C LYS A 61 7.65 10.05 5.89
N ALA A 62 7.96 10.84 4.86
CA ALA A 62 8.24 12.26 5.02
C ALA A 62 7.07 13.02 5.68
N LEU A 63 5.83 12.69 5.30
CA LEU A 63 4.64 13.29 5.90
C LEU A 63 4.41 12.81 7.34
N LEU A 64 4.53 11.51 7.61
CA LEU A 64 4.35 10.93 8.95
C LEU A 64 5.43 11.42 9.92
N ASP A 65 6.67 11.59 9.47
CA ASP A 65 7.77 12.13 10.28
C ASP A 65 7.49 13.58 10.69
N ARG A 66 6.82 14.37 9.84
CA ARG A 66 6.44 15.77 10.14
C ARG A 66 5.19 15.90 11.00
N GLU A 67 4.12 15.21 10.63
CA GLU A 67 2.79 15.40 11.23
C GLU A 67 2.53 14.45 12.42
N GLY A 68 3.30 13.37 12.53
CA GLY A 68 3.09 12.29 13.47
C GLY A 68 2.04 11.26 13.01
N GLY A 69 1.94 10.14 13.73
CA GLY A 69 1.05 9.01 13.38
C GLY A 69 -0.45 9.22 13.61
N GLY A 70 -0.88 10.43 14.01
CA GLY A 70 -2.29 10.75 14.25
C GLY A 70 -3.08 11.17 13.01
N ILE A 71 -2.42 11.25 11.85
CA ILE A 71 -3.05 11.63 10.59
C ILE A 71 -3.63 10.44 9.85
N VAL A 72 -4.59 10.72 8.97
CA VAL A 72 -5.08 9.75 7.98
C VAL A 72 -4.75 10.25 6.58
N ILE A 73 -3.90 9.52 5.86
CA ILE A 73 -3.61 9.82 4.44
C ILE A 73 -4.78 9.30 3.60
N ASN A 74 -5.59 10.21 3.07
CA ASN A 74 -6.78 9.88 2.28
C ASN A 74 -6.44 9.53 0.83
N ARG A 75 -5.44 10.20 0.26
CA ARG A 75 -4.99 9.98 -1.12
C ARG A 75 -3.52 10.36 -1.27
N MET A 76 -2.79 9.54 -2.00
CA MET A 76 -1.49 9.87 -2.54
C MET A 76 -1.52 9.64 -4.05
N SER A 77 -1.04 10.62 -4.82
CA SER A 77 -1.02 10.54 -6.28
C SER A 77 0.26 11.16 -6.81
N LEU A 78 0.65 10.80 -8.04
CA LEU A 78 1.70 11.49 -8.76
C LEU A 78 1.35 13.00 -8.85
N LYS A 79 2.30 13.86 -8.45
CA LYS A 79 2.21 15.30 -8.67
C LYS A 79 2.34 15.55 -10.17
N GLU A 80 1.45 16.35 -10.73
CA GLU A 80 1.52 16.68 -12.14
C GLU A 80 2.86 17.37 -12.47
N PRO A 81 3.67 16.81 -13.39
CA PRO A 81 4.96 17.38 -13.73
C PRO A 81 4.77 18.71 -14.48
N HIS A 82 5.72 19.63 -14.36
CA HIS A 82 5.63 20.88 -15.10
C HIS A 82 5.54 20.64 -16.61
N LYS A 83 4.44 21.10 -17.23
CA LYS A 83 4.06 20.78 -18.62
C LYS A 83 5.18 20.97 -19.63
N GLN A 84 5.91 22.09 -19.54
CA GLN A 84 6.96 22.39 -20.52
C GLN A 84 8.16 21.45 -20.36
N THR A 85 8.53 21.13 -19.11
CA THR A 85 9.62 20.20 -18.79
C THR A 85 9.27 18.78 -19.24
N ALA A 86 8.05 18.34 -18.93
CA ALA A 86 7.56 17.02 -19.30
C ALA A 86 7.49 16.83 -20.82
N LYS A 87 7.05 17.85 -21.58
CA LYS A 87 7.02 17.80 -23.05
C LYS A 87 8.39 17.61 -23.70
N THR A 88 9.45 18.09 -23.07
CA THR A 88 10.83 17.97 -23.58
C THR A 88 11.58 16.78 -23.01
N TRP A 89 10.94 16.00 -22.12
CA TRP A 89 11.57 14.85 -21.48
C TRP A 89 11.91 13.75 -22.49
N THR A 90 13.07 13.10 -22.28
CA THR A 90 13.47 11.90 -23.00
C THR A 90 13.96 10.85 -22.00
N SER A 91 14.02 9.58 -22.40
CA SER A 91 14.50 8.49 -21.54
C SER A 91 15.97 8.64 -21.09
N ASN A 92 16.72 9.58 -21.65
CA ASN A 92 18.11 9.83 -21.29
C ASN A 92 18.26 10.90 -20.19
N SER A 93 17.15 11.47 -19.73
CA SER A 93 17.11 12.50 -18.68
C SER A 93 16.27 12.04 -17.48
N PRO A 94 16.65 12.39 -16.24
CA PRO A 94 15.78 12.17 -15.08
C PRO A 94 14.42 12.85 -15.29
N ALA A 95 13.36 12.18 -14.86
CA ALA A 95 12.02 12.77 -14.84
C ALA A 95 11.84 13.69 -13.63
N GLU A 96 11.16 14.81 -13.83
CA GLU A 96 10.61 15.59 -12.71
C GLU A 96 9.47 14.78 -12.08
N ARG A 97 9.64 14.40 -10.80
CA ARG A 97 8.68 13.57 -10.09
C ARG A 97 8.38 14.13 -8.71
N GLY A 98 7.13 13.97 -8.30
CA GLY A 98 6.67 14.29 -6.95
C GLY A 98 5.39 13.55 -6.62
N ALA A 99 4.96 13.63 -5.37
CA ALA A 99 3.69 13.11 -4.90
C ALA A 99 2.82 14.24 -4.33
N ASP A 100 1.54 14.26 -4.68
CA ASP A 100 0.52 15.04 -4.00
C ASP A 100 -0.13 14.18 -2.90
N LEU A 101 -0.10 14.70 -1.67
CA LEU A 101 -0.62 14.04 -0.49
C LEU A 101 -1.84 14.81 0.03
N PHE A 102 -2.97 14.11 0.15
CA PHE A 102 -4.17 14.60 0.79
C PHE A 102 -4.37 13.82 2.08
N TYR A 103 -4.43 14.51 3.20
CA TYR A 103 -4.54 13.89 4.50
C TYR A 103 -5.49 14.66 5.41
N ARG A 104 -5.86 14.05 6.53
CA ARG A 104 -6.61 14.70 7.60
C ARG A 104 -5.86 14.62 8.90
N SER A 105 -6.03 15.67 9.70
CA SER A 105 -5.71 15.70 11.12
C SER A 105 -6.98 16.10 11.87
N GLY A 106 -7.56 15.15 12.61
CA GLY A 106 -8.90 15.29 13.17
C GLY A 106 -9.96 15.53 12.08
N LYS A 107 -10.66 16.66 12.16
CA LYS A 107 -11.72 17.05 11.21
C LYS A 107 -11.25 17.99 10.09
N ALA A 108 -9.98 18.38 10.10
CA ALA A 108 -9.41 19.28 9.11
C ALA A 108 -8.70 18.48 8.02
N SER A 109 -8.86 18.92 6.77
CA SER A 109 -8.22 18.34 5.58
C SER A 109 -7.06 19.22 5.15
N PHE A 110 -6.01 18.58 4.65
CA PHE A 110 -4.79 19.24 4.24
C PHE A 110 -4.26 18.66 2.93
N ARG A 111 -3.53 19.48 2.18
CA ARG A 111 -2.72 19.08 1.04
C ARG A 111 -1.26 19.41 1.31
N ALA A 112 -0.37 18.51 0.95
CA ALA A 112 1.05 18.79 0.82
C ALA A 112 1.58 18.12 -0.46
N SER A 113 2.72 18.57 -0.96
CA SER A 113 3.41 17.94 -2.09
C SER A 113 4.83 17.57 -1.68
N PHE A 114 5.24 16.35 -2.01
CA PHE A 114 6.62 15.88 -1.87
C PHE A 114 7.33 15.93 -3.22
N ASP A 115 8.55 16.46 -3.24
CA ASP A 115 9.40 16.49 -4.43
C ASP A 115 10.52 15.45 -4.27
N PHE A 116 10.57 14.47 -5.19
CA PHE A 116 11.56 13.38 -5.11
C PHE A 116 12.96 13.83 -5.52
N GLY A 117 13.08 14.90 -6.32
CA GLY A 117 14.38 15.43 -6.76
C GLY A 117 15.10 16.20 -5.67
N THR A 118 14.37 16.96 -4.85
CA THR A 118 14.92 17.72 -3.72
C THR A 118 14.74 17.04 -2.37
N GLN A 119 13.96 15.96 -2.30
CA GLN A 119 13.54 15.29 -1.07
C GLN A 119 12.86 16.24 -0.07
N THR A 120 12.08 17.19 -0.57
CA THR A 120 11.43 18.21 0.26
C THR A 120 9.92 18.04 0.27
N LEU A 121 9.34 18.09 1.46
CA LEU A 121 7.90 18.17 1.67
C LEU A 121 7.46 19.63 1.79
N SER A 122 6.54 20.09 0.93
CA SER A 122 5.98 21.44 0.99
C SER A 122 5.23 21.69 2.30
N ALA A 123 5.07 22.95 2.69
CA ALA A 123 4.15 23.31 3.77
C ALA A 123 2.75 22.73 3.52
N SER A 124 2.07 22.34 4.60
CA SER A 124 0.69 21.86 4.53
C SER A 124 -0.28 23.01 4.32
N GLU A 125 -1.09 22.91 3.28
CA GLU A 125 -2.18 23.83 3.01
C GLU A 125 -3.48 23.24 3.56
N GLN A 126 -4.17 23.97 4.44
CA GLN A 126 -5.48 23.55 4.92
C GLN A 126 -6.54 23.75 3.83
N LEU A 127 -7.27 22.69 3.53
CA LEU A 127 -8.42 22.75 2.63
C LEU A 127 -9.65 23.23 3.42
N VAL A 128 -10.14 24.41 3.09
CA VAL A 128 -11.27 25.06 3.76
C VAL A 128 -12.64 24.67 3.19
N SER A 129 -12.66 23.91 2.10
CA SER A 129 -13.87 23.44 1.44
C SER A 129 -13.68 22.05 0.85
N GLY A 130 -14.80 21.41 0.50
CA GLY A 130 -14.82 20.00 0.13
C GLY A 130 -14.75 19.08 1.35
N GLN A 131 -14.88 17.78 1.11
CA GLN A 131 -14.69 16.73 2.10
C GLN A 131 -13.67 15.75 1.55
N SER A 132 -12.72 15.33 2.39
CA SER A 132 -11.78 14.28 1.99
C SER A 132 -12.52 12.97 1.73
N MET A 133 -12.01 12.21 0.78
CA MET A 133 -12.43 10.83 0.53
C MET A 133 -12.24 9.99 1.79
N LEU A 134 -13.22 9.15 2.14
CA LEU A 134 -13.08 8.19 3.24
C LEU A 134 -11.99 7.16 2.92
N VAL A 135 -11.26 6.71 3.94
CA VAL A 135 -10.39 5.54 3.81
C VAL A 135 -11.14 4.26 4.20
N GLY A 136 -10.63 3.11 3.76
CA GLY A 136 -11.27 1.81 4.00
C GLY A 136 -11.63 1.57 5.47
N GLU A 137 -10.69 1.84 6.39
CA GLU A 137 -10.90 1.67 7.83
C GLU A 137 -12.10 2.45 8.37
N GLU A 138 -12.34 3.67 7.87
CA GLU A 138 -13.48 4.49 8.27
C GLU A 138 -14.78 3.97 7.69
N LEU A 139 -14.74 3.48 6.45
CA LEU A 139 -15.90 2.91 5.79
C LEU A 139 -16.35 1.62 6.49
N PHE A 140 -15.41 0.72 6.79
CA PHE A 140 -15.72 -0.53 7.48
C PHE A 140 -16.30 -0.28 8.87
N GLY A 141 -15.69 0.62 9.65
CA GLY A 141 -16.22 0.98 10.98
C GLY A 141 -17.59 1.66 10.94
N ALA A 142 -17.96 2.32 9.84
CA ALA A 142 -19.30 2.87 9.66
C ALA A 142 -20.33 1.78 9.32
N VAL A 143 -19.97 0.85 8.44
CA VAL A 143 -20.85 -0.27 8.03
C VAL A 143 -21.18 -1.17 9.22
N GLU A 144 -20.20 -1.47 10.07
CA GLU A 144 -20.39 -2.31 11.28
C GLU A 144 -21.41 -1.71 12.27
N LYS A 145 -21.59 -0.39 12.31
CA LYS A 145 -22.51 0.26 13.25
C LYS A 145 -23.98 0.23 12.82
N VAL A 146 -24.24 -0.12 11.56
CA VAL A 146 -25.59 -0.12 10.97
C VAL A 146 -26.03 -1.51 10.51
N SER A 147 -25.15 -2.51 10.63
CA SER A 147 -25.43 -3.92 10.35
C SER A 147 -26.02 -4.60 11.59
#